data_AF-A0AAW9ICG1-F1
#
_entry.id   AF-A0AAW9ICG1-F1
#
_cell.length_a   1.000
_cell.length_b   1.000
_cell.length_c   1.000
_cell.angle_alpha   90.00
_cell.angle_beta   90.00
_cell.angle_gamma   90.00
#
_symmetry.space_group_name_H-M   'P 1'
#
loop_
_entity.id
_entity.type
_entity.pdbx_description
1 polymer ?
#
loop_
_entity_poly.entity_id
_entity_poly.type
_entity_poly.pdbx_seq_one_letter_code
_entity_poly.pdbx_strand_id
1 'polypeptide(L)'
;DNIELFDITLNTTGKHNILNALSTICVGLIFKLPHSSIIEGLAECKGAHKRFEYKGEFNGSTIIDDYAHHPVEIKATLDTANIIPHKNIYAVFQPHTYTRTKTLFNDFTECFSNSDELLLMDIY
;
A
#
# COMPACT_ATOMS: atom_id res chain seq x y z
N ASP A 1 -12.93 -15.91 25.53
CA ASP A 1 -14.09 -15.91 24.63
C ASP A 1 -13.72 -15.25 23.31
N ASN A 2 -13.80 -15.99 22.20
CA ASN A 2 -13.65 -15.43 20.85
C ASN A 2 -15.01 -14.85 20.43
N ILE A 3 -15.30 -13.63 20.87
CA ILE A 3 -16.49 -12.90 20.44
C ILE A 3 -16.20 -12.32 19.06
N GLU A 4 -16.90 -12.81 18.06
CA GLU A 4 -16.92 -12.23 16.73
C GLU A 4 -17.75 -10.94 16.76
N LEU A 5 -17.15 -9.83 16.32
CA LEU A 5 -17.82 -8.51 16.35
C LEU A 5 -18.66 -8.28 15.08
N PHE A 6 -18.00 -8.35 13.92
CA PHE A 6 -18.60 -8.20 12.59
C PHE A 6 -17.57 -8.50 11.50
N ASP A 7 -18.06 -8.83 10.31
CA ASP A 7 -17.27 -8.96 9.09
C ASP A 7 -17.07 -7.62 8.39
N ILE A 8 -15.95 -7.49 7.66
CA ILE A 8 -15.65 -6.29 6.89
C ILE A 8 -15.01 -6.62 5.55
N THR A 9 -15.41 -5.87 4.52
CA THR A 9 -14.79 -5.88 3.20
C THR A 9 -14.09 -4.55 2.99
N LEU A 10 -12.80 -4.58 2.67
CA LEU A 10 -12.03 -3.38 2.35
C LEU A 10 -11.93 -3.21 0.84
N ASN A 11 -12.08 -1.98 0.37
CA ASN A 11 -11.86 -1.63 -1.04
C ASN A 11 -10.40 -1.23 -1.32
N THR A 12 -9.54 -1.26 -0.30
CA THR A 12 -8.10 -1.02 -0.40
C THR A 12 -7.33 -2.32 -0.27
N THR A 13 -6.32 -2.51 -1.11
CA THR A 13 -5.55 -3.76 -1.19
C THR A 13 -4.33 -3.71 -0.26
N GLY A 14 -3.88 -4.87 0.22
CA GLY A 14 -2.62 -5.03 0.94
C GLY A 14 -2.75 -5.22 2.45
N LYS A 15 -1.85 -6.02 3.04
CA LYS A 15 -1.87 -6.34 4.48
C LYS A 15 -1.74 -5.12 5.37
N HIS A 16 -0.96 -4.12 4.96
CA HIS A 16 -0.81 -2.87 5.71
C HIS A 16 -2.14 -2.11 5.81
N ASN A 17 -3.01 -2.18 4.78
CA ASN A 17 -4.33 -1.58 4.83
C ASN A 17 -5.32 -2.33 5.75
N ILE A 18 -5.13 -3.63 5.96
CA ILE A 18 -5.86 -4.37 7.01
C ILE A 18 -5.52 -3.81 8.40
N LEU A 19 -4.24 -3.54 8.67
CA LEU A 19 -3.80 -2.95 9.94
C LEU A 19 -4.30 -1.51 10.12
N ASN A 20 -4.30 -0.72 9.05
CA ASN A 20 -4.87 0.62 9.04
C ASN A 20 -6.39 0.57 9.34
N ALA A 21 -7.12 -0.33 8.68
CA ALA A 21 -8.54 -0.53 8.92
C ALA A 21 -8.81 -0.98 10.35
N LEU A 22 -8.01 -1.90 10.90
CA LEU A 22 -8.13 -2.33 12.30
C LEU A 22 -7.95 -1.15 13.27
N SER A 23 -6.99 -0.27 13.00
CA SER A 23 -6.78 0.95 13.80
C SER A 23 -8.02 1.86 13.75
N THR A 24 -8.61 2.04 12.56
CA THR A 24 -9.87 2.78 12.38
C THR A 24 -11.05 2.14 13.12
N ILE A 25 -11.17 0.80 13.07
CA ILE A 25 -12.19 0.05 13.80
C ILE A 25 -12.04 0.29 15.31
N CYS A 26 -10.83 0.16 15.86
CA CYS A 26 -10.57 0.41 17.28
C CYS A 26 -11.01 1.81 17.70
N VAL A 27 -10.68 2.84 16.90
CA VAL A 27 -11.11 4.22 17.16
C VAL A 27 -12.64 4.34 17.12
N GLY A 28 -13.29 3.77 16.10
CA GLY A 28 -14.75 3.78 15.99
C GLY A 28 -15.45 3.14 17.19
N LEU A 29 -14.92 2.02 17.69
CA LEU A 29 -15.43 1.34 18.89
C LEU A 29 -15.24 2.18 20.15
N ILE A 30 -14.09 2.84 20.32
CA ILE A 30 -13.82 3.75 21.46
C ILE A 30 -14.85 4.89 21.49
N PHE A 31 -15.16 5.46 20.33
CA PHE A 31 -16.16 6.51 20.17
C PHE A 31 -17.61 6.00 20.12
N LYS A 32 -17.82 4.68 20.27
CA LYS A 32 -19.13 4.02 20.25
C LYS A 32 -19.93 4.33 18.98
N LEU A 33 -19.25 4.40 17.84
CA LEU A 33 -19.92 4.49 16.55
C LEU A 33 -20.74 3.21 16.30
N PRO A 34 -21.90 3.30 15.63
CA PRO A 34 -22.62 2.12 15.18
C PRO A 34 -21.71 1.23 14.32
N HIS A 35 -21.77 -0.09 14.52
CA HIS A 35 -20.97 -1.02 13.71
C HIS A 35 -21.24 -0.86 12.22
N SER A 36 -22.50 -0.59 11.82
CA SER A 36 -22.86 -0.32 10.42
C SER A 36 -22.09 0.87 9.85
N SER A 37 -21.95 1.97 10.60
CA SER A 37 -21.19 3.14 10.15
C SER A 37 -19.69 2.86 9.97
N ILE A 38 -19.11 2.00 10.81
CA ILE A 38 -17.71 1.57 10.68
C ILE A 38 -17.54 0.71 9.41
N ILE A 39 -18.43 -0.26 9.22
CA ILE A 39 -18.41 -1.18 8.08
C ILE A 39 -18.61 -0.42 6.77
N GLU A 40 -19.65 0.41 6.68
CA GLU A 40 -19.97 1.21 5.49
C GLU A 40 -18.83 2.19 5.17
N GLY A 41 -18.33 2.92 6.17
CA GLY A 41 -17.26 3.90 5.94
C GLY A 41 -15.95 3.29 5.43
N LEU A 42 -15.60 2.08 5.90
CA LEU A 42 -14.41 1.37 5.42
C LEU A 42 -14.64 0.69 4.06
N ALA A 43 -15.85 0.20 3.77
CA ALA A 43 -16.21 -0.34 2.47
C ALA A 43 -16.22 0.75 1.37
N GLU A 44 -16.64 1.96 1.71
CA GLU A 44 -16.68 3.11 0.78
C GLU A 44 -15.32 3.82 0.63
N CYS A 45 -14.33 3.50 1.48
CA CYS A 45 -13.02 4.11 1.42
C CYS A 45 -12.28 3.73 0.12
N LYS A 46 -12.10 4.70 -0.77
CA LYS A 46 -11.46 4.52 -2.10
C LYS A 46 -9.93 4.55 -2.08
N GLY A 47 -9.33 4.58 -0.89
CA GLY A 47 -7.91 4.87 -0.73
C GLY A 47 -7.59 6.36 -0.85
N ALA A 48 -6.31 6.69 -0.68
CA ALA A 48 -5.80 8.04 -0.78
C ALA A 48 -5.05 8.24 -2.10
N HIS A 49 -5.02 9.48 -2.57
CA HIS A 49 -4.19 9.87 -3.73
C HIS A 49 -2.74 9.40 -3.52
N LYS A 50 -2.16 8.77 -4.55
CA LYS A 50 -0.82 8.17 -4.55
C LYS A 50 -0.60 7.10 -3.49
N ARG A 51 -1.61 6.28 -3.20
CA ARG A 51 -1.44 5.07 -2.36
C ARG A 51 -2.01 3.88 -3.12
N PHE A 52 -1.12 3.11 -3.74
CA PHE A 52 -1.45 2.02 -4.65
C PHE A 52 -2.56 2.40 -5.66
N GLU A 53 -2.45 3.60 -6.23
CA GLU A 53 -3.50 4.22 -7.03
C GLU A 53 -3.44 3.70 -8.47
N TYR A 54 -4.54 3.10 -8.94
CA TYR A 54 -4.67 2.72 -10.35
C TYR A 54 -4.79 3.96 -11.24
N LYS A 55 -3.84 4.12 -12.17
CA LYS A 55 -3.80 5.24 -13.13
C LYS A 55 -4.37 4.90 -14.50
N GLY A 56 -4.55 3.62 -14.81
CA GLY A 56 -5.04 3.15 -16.09
C GLY A 56 -4.27 1.94 -16.60
N GLU A 57 -4.53 1.60 -17.86
CA GLU A 57 -3.83 0.57 -18.59
C GLU A 57 -3.21 1.17 -19.85
N PHE A 58 -2.01 0.71 -20.19
CA PHE A 58 -1.33 1.08 -21.42
C PHE A 58 -0.67 -0.14 -22.05
N ASN A 59 -1.02 -0.45 -23.30
CA ASN A 59 -0.50 -1.61 -24.04
C ASN A 59 -0.57 -2.93 -23.25
N GLY A 60 -1.67 -3.15 -22.53
CA GLY A 60 -1.88 -4.35 -21.70
C GLY A 60 -1.10 -4.37 -20.39
N SER A 61 -0.48 -3.25 -19.99
CA SER A 61 0.17 -3.08 -18.69
C SER A 61 -0.68 -2.20 -17.78
N THR A 62 -0.93 -2.66 -16.57
CA THR A 62 -1.57 -1.88 -15.51
C THR A 62 -0.59 -0.87 -14.92
N ILE A 63 -1.00 0.40 -14.81
CA ILE A 63 -0.19 1.48 -14.26
C ILE A 63 -0.68 1.79 -12.85
N ILE A 64 0.22 1.66 -11.87
CA ILE A 64 -0.03 1.97 -10.45
C ILE A 64 0.91 3.11 -10.03
N ASP A 65 0.38 4.10 -9.31
CA ASP A 65 1.14 5.20 -8.71
C ASP A 65 1.13 5.08 -7.18
N ASP A 66 2.30 5.22 -6.55
CA ASP A 66 2.46 5.15 -5.10
C ASP A 66 3.51 6.16 -4.61
N TYR A 67 3.21 6.81 -3.49
CA TYR A 67 4.09 7.78 -2.82
C TYR A 67 5.17 7.14 -1.94
N ALA A 68 5.28 5.81 -1.93
CA ALA A 68 6.28 5.06 -1.19
C ALA A 68 7.70 5.59 -1.47
N HIS A 69 8.33 6.13 -0.41
CA HIS A 69 9.68 6.69 -0.46
C HIS A 69 10.52 6.24 0.73
N HIS A 70 9.93 5.48 1.66
CA HIS A 70 10.65 4.70 2.67
C HIS A 70 10.76 3.22 2.23
N PRO A 71 11.86 2.50 2.52
CA PRO A 71 12.02 1.08 2.18
C PRO A 71 10.85 0.19 2.64
N VAL A 72 10.33 0.43 3.85
CA VAL A 72 9.16 -0.29 4.40
C VAL A 72 7.90 -0.06 3.56
N GLU A 73 7.68 1.17 3.10
CA GLU A 73 6.52 1.49 2.25
C GLU A 73 6.67 0.82 0.87
N ILE A 74 7.86 0.89 0.28
CA ILE A 74 8.15 0.29 -1.03
C ILE A 74 7.90 -1.21 -0.99
N LYS A 75 8.41 -1.88 0.04
CA LYS A 75 8.16 -3.30 0.25
C LYS A 75 6.66 -3.59 0.40
N ALA A 76 5.93 -2.78 1.15
CA ALA A 76 4.48 -2.96 1.30
C ALA A 76 3.72 -2.79 -0.02
N THR A 77 4.15 -1.85 -0.87
CA THR A 77 3.60 -1.63 -2.22
C THR A 77 3.87 -2.83 -3.12
N LEU A 78 5.12 -3.33 -3.17
CA LEU A 78 5.48 -4.50 -3.99
C LEU A 78 4.84 -5.79 -3.49
N ASP A 79 4.76 -5.99 -2.17
CA ASP A 79 4.03 -7.11 -1.56
C ASP A 79 2.54 -7.08 -1.95
N THR A 80 1.96 -5.88 -2.09
CA THR A 80 0.57 -5.68 -2.53
C THR A 80 0.40 -5.96 -4.02
N ALA A 81 1.36 -5.58 -4.85
CA ALA A 81 1.35 -5.92 -6.28
C ALA A 81 1.43 -7.44 -6.50
N ASN A 82 2.25 -8.14 -5.71
CA ASN A 82 2.47 -9.59 -5.84
C ASN A 82 1.24 -10.46 -5.60
N ILE A 83 0.23 -9.96 -4.88
CA ILE A 83 -1.02 -10.71 -4.62
C ILE A 83 -2.08 -10.49 -5.69
N ILE A 84 -1.86 -9.57 -6.62
CA ILE A 84 -2.75 -9.30 -7.75
C ILE A 84 -2.25 -10.12 -8.95
N PRO A 85 -3.09 -10.78 -9.75
CA PRO A 85 -2.62 -11.50 -10.93
C PRO A 85 -1.96 -10.57 -11.96
N HIS A 86 -0.70 -10.85 -12.31
CA HIS A 86 0.05 -10.16 -13.36
C HIS A 86 1.15 -11.09 -13.90
N LYS A 87 1.92 -10.63 -14.91
CA LYS A 87 3.07 -11.36 -15.45
C LYS A 87 4.37 -10.96 -14.76
N ASN A 88 4.72 -9.67 -14.85
CA ASN A 88 5.93 -9.09 -14.28
C ASN A 88 5.59 -7.79 -13.55
N ILE A 89 6.41 -7.42 -12.56
CA ILE A 89 6.41 -6.15 -11.85
C ILE A 89 7.62 -5.33 -12.28
N TYR A 90 7.37 -4.18 -12.90
CA TYR A 90 8.37 -3.16 -13.18
C TYR A 90 8.25 -2.06 -12.13
N ALA A 91 9.22 -1.98 -11.22
CA ALA A 91 9.30 -0.91 -10.23
C ALA A 91 10.05 0.28 -10.82
N VAL A 92 9.37 1.41 -11.04
CA VAL A 92 9.99 2.67 -11.45
C VAL A 92 10.12 3.56 -10.21
N PHE A 93 11.35 3.74 -9.72
CA PHE A 93 11.59 4.42 -8.44
C PHE A 93 12.49 5.64 -8.61
N GLN A 94 12.03 6.76 -8.06
CA GLN A 94 12.81 7.98 -7.93
C GLN A 94 13.14 8.23 -6.44
N PRO A 95 14.41 8.10 -6.01
CA PRO A 95 14.79 8.44 -4.64
C PRO A 95 14.58 9.93 -4.37
N HIS A 96 14.13 10.28 -3.16
CA HIS A 96 13.66 11.64 -2.88
C HIS A 96 14.75 12.63 -2.42
N THR A 97 15.74 12.21 -1.62
CA THR A 97 16.83 13.09 -1.15
C THR A 97 18.12 12.31 -0.94
N TYR A 98 19.28 12.96 -1.18
CA TYR A 98 20.60 12.37 -0.96
C TYR A 98 20.79 11.83 0.46
N THR A 99 20.40 12.62 1.47
CA THR A 99 20.57 12.25 2.88
C THR A 99 19.79 11.00 3.23
N ARG A 100 18.53 10.88 2.76
CA ARG A 100 17.70 9.71 3.02
C ARG A 100 18.23 8.47 2.30
N THR A 101 18.58 8.60 1.03
CA THR A 101 19.19 7.51 0.24
C THR A 101 20.46 6.99 0.91
N LYS A 102 21.33 7.88 1.38
CA LYS A 102 22.55 7.50 2.08
C LYS A 102 22.27 6.82 3.42
N THR A 103 21.33 7.36 4.20
CA THR A 103 21.02 6.86 5.55
C THR A 103 20.39 5.48 5.52
N LEU A 104 19.53 5.21 4.55
CA LEU A 104 18.78 3.97 4.41
C LEU A 104 19.31 3.08 3.27
N PHE A 105 20.58 3.26 2.89
CA PHE A 105 21.13 2.65 1.67
C PHE A 105 20.96 1.13 1.66
N ASN A 106 21.33 0.45 2.75
CA ASN A 106 21.21 -1.01 2.84
C ASN A 106 19.74 -1.46 2.73
N ASP A 107 18.82 -0.78 3.42
CA ASP A 107 17.40 -1.11 3.35
C ASP A 107 16.84 -0.91 1.93
N PHE A 108 17.30 0.13 1.21
CA PHE A 108 16.95 0.33 -0.19
C PHE A 108 17.48 -0.77 -1.10
N THR A 109 18.63 -1.38 -0.80
CA THR A 109 19.13 -2.50 -1.62
C THR A 109 18.27 -3.75 -1.52
N GLU A 110 17.47 -3.88 -0.45
CA GLU A 110 16.65 -5.07 -0.18
C GLU A 110 15.16 -4.86 -0.48
N CYS A 111 14.64 -3.64 -0.36
CA CYS A 111 13.19 -3.40 -0.42
C CYS A 111 12.54 -3.66 -1.78
N PHE A 112 13.33 -3.82 -2.85
CA PHE A 112 12.86 -4.13 -4.20
C PHE A 112 12.90 -5.63 -4.55
N SER A 113 13.17 -6.52 -3.59
CA SER A 113 13.33 -7.96 -3.84
C SER A 113 12.14 -8.64 -4.54
N ASN A 114 10.96 -8.02 -4.46
CA ASN A 114 9.70 -8.53 -4.98
C ASN A 114 9.28 -7.86 -6.30
N SER A 115 10.18 -7.14 -6.96
CA SER A 115 10.02 -6.70 -8.36
C SER A 115 10.87 -7.54 -9.29
N ASP A 116 10.39 -7.79 -10.51
CA ASP A 116 11.17 -8.48 -11.55
C ASP A 116 12.23 -7.55 -12.15
N GLU A 117 11.88 -6.26 -12.32
CA GLU A 117 12.76 -5.26 -12.90
C GLU A 117 12.67 -3.95 -12.12
N LEU A 118 13.83 -3.32 -11.86
CA LEU A 118 13.94 -2.03 -11.18
C LEU A 118 14.51 -0.99 -12.15
N LEU A 119 13.73 0.05 -12.42
CA LEU A 119 14.16 1.26 -13.11
C LEU A 119 14.40 2.34 -12.06
N LEU A 120 15.67 2.59 -11.76
CA LEU A 120 16.09 3.60 -10.80
C LEU A 120 16.38 4.93 -11.51
N MET A 121 15.68 5.99 -11.11
CA MET A 121 15.91 7.35 -11.59
C MET A 121 16.96 8.07 -10.74
N ASP A 122 17.46 9.19 -11.26
CA ASP A 122 18.28 10.12 -10.46
C ASP A 122 17.53 10.61 -9.22
N ILE A 123 18.28 10.88 -8.16
CA ILE A 123 17.75 11.45 -6.92
C ILE A 123 17.15 12.82 -7.23
N TYR A 124 15.90 13.04 -6.80
CA TYR A 124 15.19 14.32 -6.91
C TYR A 124 15.94 15.47 -6.21
#